data_AF-A0A2E6FCL1-F1
#
_entry.id   AF-A0A2E6FCL1-F1
#
_cell.length_a   1.000
_cell.length_b   1.000
_cell.length_c   1.000
_cell.angle_alpha   90.00
_cell.angle_beta   90.00
_cell.angle_gamma   90.00
#
_symmetry.space_group_name_H-M   'P 1'
#
loop_
_entity.id
_entity.type
_entity.pdbx_description
1 polymer ?
#
loop_
_entity_poly.entity_id
_entity_poly.type
_entity_poly.pdbx_seq_one_letter_code
_entity_poly.pdbx_strand_id
1 'polypeptide(L)'
;MPLRKSSFIKNYKQKVISPNLENMHNAVHHAFKLTDRYGIAKIGLAIAESSIKYNINEDVLRTAINDEDFIIENISLLKGNTNE
;
A
#
# COMPACT_ATOMS: atom_id res chain seq x y z
N MET A 1 -27.14 -20.47 27.23
CA MET A 1 -26.04 -19.51 27.48
C MET A 1 -25.66 -18.85 26.16
N PRO A 2 -25.82 -17.54 25.97
CA PRO A 2 -25.36 -16.89 24.74
C PRO A 2 -23.82 -16.78 24.79
N LEU A 3 -23.16 -17.28 23.74
CA LEU A 3 -21.72 -17.16 23.54
C LEU A 3 -21.31 -15.68 23.59
N ARG A 4 -20.78 -15.23 24.73
CA ARG A 4 -20.24 -13.87 24.87
C ARG A 4 -19.08 -13.76 23.87
N LYS A 5 -19.26 -12.93 22.84
CA LYS A 5 -18.22 -12.66 21.83
C LYS A 5 -16.94 -12.24 22.56
N SER A 6 -15.96 -13.12 22.57
CA SER A 6 -14.70 -12.93 23.28
C SER A 6 -13.98 -11.69 22.76
N SER A 7 -13.51 -10.82 23.67
CA SER A 7 -12.67 -9.66 23.37
C SER A 7 -11.43 -10.03 22.55
N PHE A 8 -11.01 -11.29 22.62
CA PHE A 8 -9.92 -11.85 21.84
C PHE A 8 -10.18 -11.78 20.33
N ILE A 9 -11.38 -12.15 19.87
CA ILE A 9 -11.76 -12.11 18.44
C ILE A 9 -11.85 -10.65 17.96
N LYS A 10 -12.29 -9.75 18.83
CA LYS A 10 -12.41 -8.31 18.53
C LYS A 10 -11.03 -7.67 18.32
N ASN A 11 -10.06 -8.01 19.17
CA ASN A 11 -8.67 -7.55 19.05
C ASN A 11 -7.93 -8.22 17.87
N TYR A 12 -8.23 -9.48 17.57
CA TYR A 12 -7.64 -10.16 16.41
C TYR A 12 -8.08 -9.51 15.09
N LYS A 13 -9.38 -9.19 14.94
CA LYS A 13 -9.88 -8.42 13.79
C LYS A 13 -9.24 -7.03 13.65
N GLN A 14 -8.88 -6.38 14.77
CA GLN A 14 -8.13 -5.12 14.76
C GLN A 14 -6.64 -5.28 14.40
N LYS A 15 -6.05 -6.46 14.45
CA LYS A 15 -4.70 -6.70 13.88
C LYS A 15 -4.75 -7.02 12.40
N VAL A 16 -5.89 -7.54 11.93
CA VAL A 16 -6.24 -7.64 10.50
C VAL A 16 -6.90 -6.32 10.06
N ILE A 17 -6.29 -5.19 10.41
CA ILE A 17 -6.59 -3.93 9.74
C ILE A 17 -6.09 -4.14 8.32
N SER A 18 -7.02 -4.45 7.42
CA SER A 18 -6.80 -4.34 5.98
C SER A 18 -6.07 -3.01 5.75
N PRO A 19 -4.95 -2.99 5.00
CA PRO A 19 -4.32 -1.73 4.65
C PRO A 19 -5.43 -0.82 4.12
N ASN A 20 -5.60 0.33 4.74
CA ASN A 20 -6.56 1.32 4.27
C ASN A 20 -6.24 1.53 2.78
N LEU A 21 -7.22 1.38 1.89
CA LEU A 21 -6.98 1.36 0.44
C LEU A 21 -6.21 2.62 -0.01
N GLU A 22 -6.50 3.74 0.66
CA GLU A 22 -5.81 5.02 0.53
C GLU A 22 -4.33 4.97 0.95
N ASN A 23 -3.99 4.27 2.03
CA ASN A 23 -2.60 4.06 2.45
C ASN A 23 -1.85 3.21 1.42
N MET A 24 -2.50 2.21 0.84
CA MET A 24 -1.93 1.36 -0.21
C MET A 24 -1.59 2.18 -1.45
N HIS A 25 -2.55 2.99 -1.91
CA HIS A 25 -2.38 3.91 -3.04
C HIS A 25 -1.23 4.91 -2.79
N ASN A 26 -1.22 5.53 -1.62
CA ASN A 26 -0.17 6.48 -1.24
C ASN A 26 1.22 5.82 -1.12
N ALA A 27 1.29 4.59 -0.63
CA ALA A 27 2.54 3.83 -0.54
C ALA A 27 3.09 3.47 -1.91
N VAL A 28 2.21 3.06 -2.84
CA VAL A 28 2.59 2.76 -4.23
C VAL A 28 3.07 4.03 -4.93
N HIS A 29 2.34 5.13 -4.79
CA HIS A 29 2.75 6.42 -5.33
C HIS A 29 4.12 6.87 -4.78
N HIS A 30 4.33 6.72 -3.49
CA HIS A 30 5.60 7.05 -2.84
C HIS A 30 6.75 6.16 -3.35
N ALA A 31 6.50 4.87 -3.57
CA ALA A 31 7.49 3.95 -4.11
C ALA A 31 7.88 4.33 -5.54
N PHE A 32 6.93 4.72 -6.39
CA PHE A 32 7.23 5.23 -7.74
C PHE A 32 8.05 6.53 -7.69
N LYS A 33 7.65 7.50 -6.86
CA LYS A 33 8.40 8.75 -6.69
C LYS A 33 9.84 8.53 -6.21
N LEU A 34 10.03 7.58 -5.30
CA LEU A 34 11.37 7.19 -4.85
C LEU A 34 12.15 6.45 -5.95
N THR A 35 11.48 5.64 -6.75
CA THR A 35 12.09 4.95 -7.90
C THR A 35 12.55 5.96 -8.95
N ASP A 36 11.78 7.02 -9.23
CA ASP A 36 12.19 8.11 -10.12
C ASP A 36 13.45 8.84 -9.58
N ARG A 37 13.52 9.03 -8.26
CA ARG A 37 14.68 9.68 -7.61
C ARG A 37 15.91 8.79 -7.55
N TYR A 38 15.75 7.51 -7.24
CA TYR A 38 16.86 6.59 -7.00
C TYR A 38 17.30 5.83 -8.26
N GLY A 39 16.47 5.86 -9.30
CA GLY A 39 16.61 5.04 -10.50
C GLY A 39 16.02 3.64 -10.32
N ILE A 40 15.60 3.05 -11.43
CA ILE A 40 14.92 1.74 -11.46
C ILE A 40 15.73 0.60 -10.82
N ALA A 41 17.07 0.69 -10.86
CA ALA A 41 17.97 -0.25 -10.21
C ALA A 41 17.78 -0.33 -8.68
N LYS A 42 17.18 0.69 -8.07
CA LYS A 42 16.93 0.78 -6.62
C LYS A 42 15.45 0.69 -6.26
N ILE A 43 14.61 0.10 -7.11
CA ILE A 43 13.17 -0.08 -6.84
C ILE A 43 12.91 -0.85 -5.54
N GLY A 44 13.73 -1.86 -5.22
CA GLY A 44 13.59 -2.59 -3.95
C GLY A 44 13.76 -1.70 -2.72
N LEU A 45 14.69 -0.75 -2.77
CA LEU A 45 14.89 0.25 -1.71
C LEU A 45 13.69 1.20 -1.63
N ALA A 46 13.20 1.67 -2.77
CA ALA A 46 12.03 2.56 -2.85
C ALA A 46 10.76 1.92 -2.27
N ILE A 47 10.57 0.62 -2.53
CA ILE A 47 9.46 -0.17 -1.97
C ILE A 47 9.63 -0.34 -0.46
N ALA A 48 10.82 -0.71 0.02
CA ALA A 48 11.10 -0.88 1.44
C ALA A 48 10.87 0.43 2.23
N GLU A 49 11.35 1.57 1.74
CA GLU A 49 11.14 2.87 2.38
C GLU A 49 9.65 3.26 2.40
N SER A 50 8.92 2.94 1.34
CA SER A 50 7.48 3.21 1.27
C SER A 50 6.66 2.29 2.19
N SER A 51 7.05 1.02 2.27
CA SER A 51 6.50 0.06 3.22
C SER A 51 6.63 0.55 4.66
N ILE A 52 7.83 1.04 5.05
CA ILE A 52 8.09 1.60 6.38
C ILE A 52 7.24 2.85 6.62
N LYS A 53 7.20 3.77 5.67
CA LYS A 53 6.51 5.06 5.82
C LYS A 53 5.00 4.92 6.02
N TYR A 54 4.38 3.99 5.30
CA TYR A 54 2.93 3.77 5.36
C TYR A 54 2.53 2.59 6.23
N ASN A 55 3.48 1.95 6.90
CA ASN A 55 3.29 0.77 7.74
C ASN A 55 2.52 -0.36 7.02
N ILE A 56 2.90 -0.61 5.76
CA ILE A 56 2.34 -1.67 4.92
C ILE A 56 3.38 -2.77 4.77
N ASN A 57 2.95 -4.03 4.80
CA ASN A 57 3.84 -5.14 4.55
C ASN A 57 4.49 -5.02 3.16
N GLU A 58 5.81 -5.14 3.09
CA GLU A 58 6.57 -5.04 1.84
C GLU A 58 6.08 -6.03 0.77
N ASP A 59 5.79 -7.28 1.13
CA ASP A 59 5.27 -8.29 0.19
C ASP A 59 3.92 -7.88 -0.40
N VAL A 60 3.06 -7.28 0.43
CA VAL A 60 1.74 -6.79 0.00
C VAL A 60 1.91 -5.60 -0.95
N LEU A 61 2.84 -4.70 -0.64
CA LEU A 61 3.16 -3.55 -1.49
C LEU A 61 3.79 -3.98 -2.82
N ARG A 62 4.70 -4.94 -2.81
CA ARG A 62 5.29 -5.54 -4.02
C ARG A 62 4.24 -6.21 -4.89
N THR A 63 3.33 -6.96 -4.26
CA THR A 63 2.24 -7.62 -4.99
C THR A 63 1.36 -6.59 -5.70
N ALA A 64 1.00 -5.49 -5.03
CA ALA A 64 0.21 -4.43 -5.66
C ALA A 64 0.97 -3.64 -6.74
N ILE A 65 2.29 -3.50 -6.62
CA ILE A 65 3.10 -2.88 -7.68
C ILE A 65 3.20 -3.79 -8.91
N ASN A 66 3.19 -5.10 -8.72
CA ASN A 66 3.21 -6.09 -9.80
C ASN A 66 1.83 -6.37 -10.40
N ASP A 67 0.76 -5.86 -9.79
CA ASP A 67 -0.61 -6.01 -10.26
C ASP A 67 -0.91 -4.93 -11.32
N GLU A 68 -0.96 -5.34 -12.58
CA GLU A 68 -1.16 -4.42 -13.72
C GLU A 68 -2.46 -3.62 -13.60
N ASP A 69 -3.55 -4.23 -13.13
CA ASP A 69 -4.85 -3.57 -12.98
C ASP A 69 -4.78 -2.49 -11.89
N PHE A 70 -4.12 -2.79 -10.77
CA PHE A 70 -3.88 -1.82 -9.71
C PHE A 70 -3.03 -0.64 -10.21
N ILE A 71 -1.98 -0.91 -10.98
CA ILE A 71 -1.13 0.14 -11.56
C ILE A 71 -1.89 1.00 -12.57
N ILE A 72 -2.72 0.43 -13.43
CA ILE A 72 -3.54 1.17 -14.39
C ILE A 72 -4.52 2.11 -13.68
N GLU A 73 -5.17 1.64 -12.61
CA GLU A 73 -6.03 2.47 -11.76
C GLU A 73 -5.24 3.62 -11.13
N ASN A 74 -4.03 3.34 -10.63
CA ASN A 74 -3.17 4.34 -10.00
C ASN A 74 -2.60 5.37 -10.98
N ILE A 75 -2.20 4.96 -12.19
CA ILE A 75 -1.73 5.87 -13.25
C ILE A 75 -2.87 6.72 -13.81
N SER A 76 -4.08 6.15 -13.91
CA SER A 76 -5.26 6.91 -14.34
C SER A 76 -5.60 8.03 -13.36
N LEU A 77 -5.43 7.79 -12.05
CA LEU A 77 -5.55 8.82 -11.02
C LEU A 77 -4.45 9.90 -11.11
N LEU A 78 -3.23 9.56 -11.57
CA LEU A 78 -2.17 10.55 -11.83
C LEU A 78 -2.47 11.49 -12.99
N LYS A 79 -3.05 10.96 -14.08
CA LYS A 79 -3.45 11.78 -15.23
C LYS A 79 -4.61 12.74 -14.92
N GLY A 80 -5.42 12.46 -13.91
CA GLY A 80 -6.52 13.33 -13.47
C GLY A 80 -6.05 14.59 -12.72
N ASN A 81 -4.89 14.55 -12.07
CA ASN A 81 -4.37 15.65 -11.25
C ASN A 81 -3.37 16.56 -11.97
N THR A 82 -3.25 16.48 -13.30
CA THR A 82 -2.36 17.34 -14.12
C THR A 82 -3.10 18.47 -14.84
N ASN A 83 -4.26 18.88 -14.33
CA ASN A 83 -4.95 20.09 -14.75
C ASN A 83 -5.11 21.00 -13.53
N GLU A 84 -4.09 21.82 -13.25
CA GLU A 84 -4.18 23.18 -12.67
C GLU A 84 -2.76 23.76 -12.45
#